data_AF-A0A3N5KFJ0-F1
#
_entry.id   AF-A0A3N5KFJ0-F1
#
_cell.length_a   1.000
_cell.length_b   1.000
_cell.length_c   1.000
_cell.angle_alpha   90.00
_cell.angle_beta   90.00
_cell.angle_gamma   90.00
#
_symmetry.space_group_name_H-M   'P 1'
#
loop_
_entity.id
_entity.type
_entity.pdbx_description
1 polymer ?
#
loop_
_entity_poly.entity_id
_entity_poly.type
_entity_poly.pdbx_seq_one_letter_code
_entity_poly.pdbx_strand_id
1 'polypeptide(L)'
;MNLLKDKREQERSREPQEFPSTPLQEFGSDSMVTTPFPENKERKHFPWFPLLGILTILVASAAVYYFGFYKNTHEAKPTAPQEQVVVTEIPTTEVKTEEIVEQQTPREAPVAEQVVAPQKDDLLAKTAHIFTCLEKSLNSGSQLGTVILDNESFSAELSADSQTLLQSMVDTLRGMLTASVTFPADLKVNSTSVLIHGSFPAPAASTDGTQLSSSELEIRLRELAAAAGLTVMSISLTEQTPKQMFVKVSGSLTAGRIFIESFSTANINSRVSRIILMNGPQTNYTLVLRFII
;
A
#
# COMPACT_ATOMS: atom_id res chain seq x y z
N MET A 1 28.14 -33.34 -24.92
CA MET A 1 26.71 -33.72 -24.86
C MET A 1 25.94 -32.52 -24.35
N ASN A 2 25.25 -31.81 -25.25
CA ASN A 2 24.37 -30.68 -24.92
C ASN A 2 22.93 -31.15 -25.06
N LEU A 3 22.20 -31.18 -23.94
CA LEU A 3 20.78 -31.55 -23.88
C LEU A 3 20.01 -30.45 -23.16
N LEU A 4 19.73 -29.37 -23.88
CA LEU A 4 18.64 -28.44 -23.61
C LEU A 4 18.10 -28.04 -24.98
N LYS A 5 17.22 -28.90 -25.54
CA LYS A 5 16.43 -28.56 -26.72
C LYS A 5 15.38 -27.53 -26.30
N ASP A 6 15.50 -26.37 -26.91
CA ASP A 6 14.66 -25.19 -26.76
C ASP A 6 13.22 -25.51 -27.21
N LYS A 7 12.25 -25.32 -26.32
CA LYS A 7 10.82 -25.51 -26.58
C LYS A 7 10.17 -24.33 -27.31
N ARG A 8 10.94 -23.31 -27.72
CA ARG A 8 10.42 -22.10 -28.37
C ARG A 8 10.15 -22.20 -29.86
N GLU A 9 10.53 -23.27 -30.55
CA GLU A 9 10.32 -23.38 -32.00
C GLU A 9 8.99 -24.04 -32.41
N GLN A 10 8.19 -24.55 -31.47
CA GLN A 10 6.99 -25.33 -31.82
C GLN A 10 5.67 -24.53 -31.88
N GLU A 11 5.67 -23.24 -31.55
CA GLU A 11 4.44 -22.41 -31.57
C GLU A 11 4.38 -21.38 -32.70
N ARG A 12 5.38 -21.34 -33.61
CA ARG A 12 5.47 -20.30 -34.65
C ARG A 12 4.87 -20.67 -36.02
N SER A 13 4.13 -21.77 -36.13
CA SER A 13 3.55 -22.25 -37.40
C SER A 13 2.04 -22.49 -37.34
N ARG A 14 1.27 -21.47 -36.95
CA ARG A 14 -0.16 -21.41 -37.27
C ARG A 14 -0.44 -20.18 -38.10
N GLU A 15 -0.45 -20.38 -39.41
CA GLU A 15 -1.01 -19.45 -40.40
C GLU A 15 -2.51 -19.17 -40.12
N PRO A 16 -3.03 -17.99 -40.50
CA PRO A 16 -4.44 -17.67 -40.36
C PRO A 16 -5.28 -18.45 -41.38
N GLN A 17 -6.29 -19.16 -40.89
CA GLN A 17 -7.27 -19.84 -41.74
C GLN A 17 -8.31 -18.82 -42.24
N GLU A 18 -8.41 -18.69 -43.57
CA GLU A 18 -9.36 -17.82 -44.28
C GLU A 18 -10.82 -18.19 -43.98
N PHE A 19 -11.65 -17.18 -43.74
CA PHE A 19 -13.10 -17.32 -43.63
C PHE A 19 -13.73 -17.51 -45.02
N PRO A 20 -14.62 -18.50 -45.24
CA PRO A 20 -15.44 -18.52 -46.44
C PRO A 20 -16.59 -17.52 -46.30
N SER A 21 -16.65 -16.58 -47.23
CA SER A 21 -17.74 -15.63 -47.47
C SER A 21 -18.98 -16.33 -48.04
N THR A 22 -20.08 -16.30 -47.29
CA THR A 22 -21.42 -16.71 -47.74
C THR A 22 -22.16 -15.51 -48.36
N PRO A 23 -22.81 -15.66 -49.53
CA PRO A 23 -23.50 -14.55 -50.20
C PRO A 23 -24.87 -14.26 -49.59
N LEU A 24 -25.26 -12.98 -49.65
CA LEU A 24 -26.61 -12.48 -49.42
C LEU A 24 -27.63 -13.14 -50.36
N GLN A 25 -28.74 -13.64 -49.81
CA GLN A 25 -29.97 -13.91 -50.55
C GLN A 25 -31.17 -13.36 -49.77
N GLU A 26 -31.95 -12.52 -50.45
CA GLU A 26 -33.06 -11.73 -49.94
C GLU A 26 -34.41 -12.40 -50.28
N PHE A 27 -35.39 -12.21 -49.39
CA PHE A 27 -36.86 -12.37 -49.50
C PHE A 27 -37.53 -13.75 -49.71
N GLY A 28 -38.55 -14.02 -48.88
CA GLY A 28 -39.65 -14.93 -49.19
C GLY A 28 -40.44 -15.44 -47.97
N SER A 29 -41.72 -15.11 -47.92
CA SER A 29 -42.73 -15.30 -46.86
C SER A 29 -43.45 -16.66 -46.80
N ASP A 30 -44.11 -16.90 -45.65
CA ASP A 30 -45.26 -17.79 -45.37
C ASP A 30 -45.15 -19.33 -45.44
N SER A 31 -45.40 -19.98 -44.29
CA SER A 31 -46.66 -20.72 -44.01
C SER A 31 -46.50 -21.86 -42.99
N MET A 32 -47.58 -22.10 -42.25
CA MET A 32 -47.78 -23.06 -41.16
C MET A 32 -47.45 -24.52 -41.50
N VAL A 33 -46.88 -25.27 -40.53
CA VAL A 33 -47.31 -26.66 -40.23
C VAL A 33 -47.13 -26.96 -38.73
N THR A 34 -48.26 -27.31 -38.12
CA THR A 34 -48.45 -27.81 -36.76
C THR A 34 -48.07 -29.29 -36.67
N THR A 35 -47.35 -29.72 -35.61
CA THR A 35 -47.52 -31.08 -35.03
C THR A 35 -47.25 -31.07 -33.52
N PRO A 36 -48.14 -31.67 -32.70
CA PRO A 36 -48.01 -31.76 -31.23
C PRO A 36 -47.41 -33.11 -30.79
N PHE A 37 -46.71 -33.17 -29.64
CA PHE A 37 -46.49 -34.35 -28.75
C PHE A 37 -45.44 -33.98 -27.66
N PRO A 38 -45.34 -34.70 -26.52
CA PRO A 38 -46.23 -34.64 -25.36
C PRO A 38 -45.53 -34.09 -24.09
N GLU A 39 -46.36 -33.78 -23.11
CA GLU A 39 -46.08 -33.34 -21.74
C GLU A 39 -45.25 -34.37 -20.94
N ASN A 40 -44.01 -34.03 -20.55
CA ASN A 40 -43.24 -34.78 -19.56
C ASN A 40 -43.25 -34.04 -18.21
N LYS A 41 -43.98 -34.62 -17.23
CA LYS A 41 -43.96 -34.21 -15.84
C LYS A 41 -42.64 -34.61 -15.18
N GLU A 42 -41.69 -33.69 -15.12
CA GLU A 42 -40.49 -33.85 -14.29
C GLU A 42 -40.85 -33.70 -12.81
N ARG A 43 -40.73 -34.81 -12.07
CA ARG A 43 -40.77 -34.83 -10.60
C ARG A 43 -39.51 -34.16 -10.07
N LYS A 44 -39.67 -33.01 -9.39
CA LYS A 44 -38.60 -32.31 -8.67
C LYS A 44 -38.10 -33.17 -7.50
N HIS A 45 -36.99 -33.88 -7.69
CA HIS A 45 -36.18 -34.36 -6.58
C HIS A 45 -35.40 -33.17 -5.99
N PHE A 46 -35.83 -32.73 -4.81
CA PHE A 46 -35.18 -31.67 -4.04
C PHE A 46 -33.93 -32.27 -3.35
N PRO A 47 -32.70 -31.85 -3.69
CA PRO A 47 -31.52 -32.44 -3.09
C PRO A 47 -31.30 -31.82 -1.71
N TRP A 48 -31.53 -32.59 -0.65
CA TRP A 48 -31.22 -32.22 0.75
C TRP A 48 -29.71 -32.19 1.08
N PHE A 49 -28.85 -32.58 0.13
CA PHE A 49 -27.41 -32.70 0.35
C PHE A 49 -26.61 -31.40 0.59
N PRO A 50 -26.97 -30.19 0.08
CA PRO A 50 -26.15 -29.00 0.32
C PRO A 50 -26.31 -28.44 1.74
N LEU A 51 -27.44 -28.69 2.40
CA LEU A 51 -27.69 -28.22 3.78
C LEU A 51 -26.84 -28.98 4.81
N LEU A 52 -26.60 -30.28 4.60
CA LEU A 52 -25.72 -31.07 5.49
C LEU A 52 -24.26 -30.62 5.40
N GLY A 53 -23.80 -30.22 4.20
CA GLY A 53 -22.42 -29.74 4.00
C GLY A 53 -22.13 -28.40 4.69
N ILE A 54 -23.10 -27.49 4.70
CA ILE A 54 -22.95 -26.20 5.39
C ILE A 54 -22.93 -26.41 6.92
N LEU A 55 -23.75 -27.33 7.43
CA LEU A 55 -23.81 -27.62 8.86
C LEU A 55 -22.50 -28.22 9.40
N THR A 56 -21.86 -29.13 8.65
CA THR A 56 -20.57 -29.72 9.07
C THR A 56 -19.43 -28.70 9.08
N ILE A 57 -19.39 -27.77 8.13
CA ILE A 57 -18.39 -26.68 8.11
C ILE A 57 -18.57 -25.75 9.32
N LEU A 58 -19.80 -25.43 9.70
CA LEU A 58 -20.10 -24.59 10.87
C LEU A 58 -19.69 -25.26 12.19
N VAL A 59 -19.92 -26.57 12.33
CA VAL A 59 -19.51 -27.31 13.53
C VAL A 59 -17.97 -27.42 13.61
N ALA A 60 -17.29 -27.67 12.50
CA ALA A 60 -15.84 -27.74 12.46
C ALA A 60 -15.17 -26.39 12.79
N SER A 61 -15.72 -25.28 12.29
CA SER A 61 -15.21 -23.94 12.58
C SER A 61 -15.44 -23.53 14.05
N ALA A 62 -16.59 -23.89 14.63
CA ALA A 62 -16.83 -23.71 16.07
C ALA A 62 -15.84 -24.52 16.95
N ALA A 63 -15.52 -25.76 16.57
CA ALA A 63 -14.56 -26.58 17.30
C ALA A 63 -13.12 -26.01 17.25
N VAL A 64 -12.68 -25.52 16.08
CA VAL A 64 -11.37 -24.87 15.94
C VAL A 64 -11.30 -23.59 16.79
N TYR A 65 -12.38 -22.80 16.82
CA TYR A 65 -12.43 -21.59 17.64
C TYR A 65 -12.42 -21.90 19.14
N TYR A 66 -13.17 -22.92 19.58
CA TYR A 66 -13.25 -23.33 20.98
C TYR A 66 -11.94 -23.94 21.50
N PHE A 67 -11.29 -24.80 20.72
CA PHE A 67 -10.03 -25.45 21.13
C PHE A 67 -8.77 -24.61 20.86
N GLY A 68 -8.81 -23.68 19.89
CA GLY A 68 -7.68 -22.80 19.58
C GLY A 68 -7.41 -21.75 20.67
N PHE A 69 -8.42 -21.40 21.46
CA PHE A 69 -8.29 -20.35 22.48
C PHE A 69 -7.90 -20.86 23.88
N TYR A 70 -8.07 -22.16 24.17
CA TYR A 70 -7.87 -22.69 25.53
C TYR A 70 -6.45 -23.19 25.83
N LYS A 71 -5.53 -23.18 24.86
CA LYS A 71 -4.20 -23.80 25.02
C LYS A 71 -3.05 -22.85 25.38
N ASN A 72 -3.32 -21.55 25.61
CA ASN A 72 -2.28 -20.54 25.85
C ASN A 72 -2.28 -19.90 27.25
N THR A 73 -2.96 -20.47 28.25
CA THR A 73 -3.11 -19.81 29.57
C THR A 73 -2.39 -20.51 30.74
N HIS A 74 -1.35 -21.30 30.48
CA HIS A 74 -0.45 -21.74 31.55
C HIS A 74 0.97 -21.85 31.02
N GLU A 75 1.74 -20.76 31.13
CA GLU A 75 3.17 -20.78 31.48
C GLU A 75 3.74 -19.35 31.38
N ALA A 76 4.07 -18.77 32.55
CA ALA A 76 5.27 -17.98 32.83
C ALA A 76 5.05 -17.10 34.07
N LYS A 77 5.48 -17.61 35.22
CA LYS A 77 5.83 -16.81 36.40
C LYS A 77 7.36 -16.77 36.48
N PRO A 78 7.98 -15.60 36.53
CA PRO A 78 9.10 -15.39 37.45
C PRO A 78 8.98 -14.03 38.16
N THR A 79 8.90 -14.02 39.49
CA THR A 79 10.03 -13.75 40.41
C THR A 79 10.33 -12.27 40.55
N ALA A 80 9.81 -11.69 41.64
CA ALA A 80 10.25 -10.41 42.19
C ALA A 80 11.62 -10.55 42.87
N PRO A 81 12.38 -9.44 42.95
CA PRO A 81 13.01 -9.10 44.22
C PRO A 81 12.58 -7.70 44.70
N GLN A 82 12.36 -7.60 46.02
CA GLN A 82 12.03 -6.38 46.76
C GLN A 82 13.25 -5.45 46.95
N GLU A 83 12.95 -4.15 46.89
CA GLU A 83 13.49 -2.99 47.63
C GLU A 83 14.84 -3.09 48.38
N GLN A 84 15.68 -2.04 48.21
CA GLN A 84 15.91 -1.09 49.30
C GLN A 84 16.41 0.29 48.83
N VAL A 85 15.94 1.28 49.58
CA VAL A 85 15.93 2.72 49.37
C VAL A 85 17.28 3.35 49.68
N VAL A 86 17.83 4.15 48.76
CA VAL A 86 18.95 5.06 49.05
C VAL A 86 18.35 6.41 49.48
N VAL A 87 18.37 6.66 50.79
CA VAL A 87 18.13 7.99 51.37
C VAL A 87 19.35 8.86 51.03
N THR A 88 19.15 9.87 50.19
CA THR A 88 20.12 10.98 50.05
C THR A 88 19.58 12.15 50.86
N GLU A 89 20.26 12.47 51.95
CA GLU A 89 20.04 13.68 52.75
C GLU A 89 20.36 14.92 51.91
N ILE A 90 19.42 15.87 51.84
CA ILE A 90 19.67 17.22 51.30
C ILE A 90 19.49 18.19 52.47
N PRO A 91 20.48 19.03 52.82
CA PRO A 91 20.38 19.94 53.93
C PRO A 91 19.53 21.18 53.61
N THR A 92 18.72 21.51 54.61
CA THR A 92 18.21 22.80 55.09
C THR A 92 18.42 24.05 54.22
N THR A 93 17.27 24.64 53.92
CA THR A 93 16.96 26.01 53.50
C THR A 93 17.74 27.11 54.23
N GLU A 94 18.32 28.06 53.48
CA GLU A 94 18.45 29.45 53.92
C GLU A 94 17.82 30.36 52.86
N VAL A 95 16.76 31.06 53.29
CA VAL A 95 16.09 32.14 52.58
C VAL A 95 16.86 33.42 52.85
N LYS A 96 17.21 34.17 51.80
CA LYS A 96 17.41 35.61 51.89
C LYS A 96 16.81 36.31 50.67
N THR A 97 15.80 37.12 50.96
CA THR A 97 15.08 38.03 50.06
C THR A 97 15.81 39.37 49.95
N GLU A 98 15.44 40.14 48.90
CA GLU A 98 15.83 41.50 48.49
C GLU A 98 16.86 41.47 47.34
N GLU A 99 16.65 42.08 46.18
CA GLU A 99 16.05 43.40 45.91
C GLU A 99 15.63 43.52 44.42
N ILE A 100 14.62 44.36 44.16
CA ILE A 100 14.06 44.69 42.84
C ILE A 100 14.92 45.78 42.17
N VAL A 101 15.29 45.59 40.90
CA VAL A 101 15.62 46.71 39.99
C VAL A 101 14.99 46.44 38.61
N GLU A 102 14.00 47.28 38.26
CA GLU A 102 13.56 47.51 36.88
C GLU A 102 14.71 48.11 36.06
N GLN A 103 14.97 47.61 34.84
CA GLN A 103 14.98 48.47 33.64
C GLN A 103 15.23 47.71 32.31
N GLN A 104 14.43 48.14 31.33
CA GLN A 104 14.69 48.24 29.88
C GLN A 104 14.58 46.99 29.00
N THR A 105 13.43 46.95 28.31
CA THR A 105 13.28 46.43 26.94
C THR A 105 14.26 47.13 25.98
N PRO A 106 14.90 46.37 25.08
CA PRO A 106 14.91 46.78 23.68
C PRO A 106 14.21 45.79 22.74
N ARG A 107 13.69 46.38 21.68
CA ARG A 107 12.81 45.90 20.63
C ARG A 107 13.59 45.23 19.48
N GLU A 108 12.95 44.21 18.89
CA GLU A 108 13.14 43.63 17.54
C GLU A 108 14.55 43.16 17.10
N ALA A 109 14.68 41.84 16.98
CA ALA A 109 15.25 41.24 15.78
C ALA A 109 14.26 40.18 15.27
N PRO A 110 13.84 40.20 14.00
CA PRO A 110 13.05 39.12 13.44
C PRO A 110 13.92 37.87 13.49
N VAL A 111 13.45 36.85 14.22
CA VAL A 111 14.02 35.51 14.12
C VAL A 111 13.84 35.11 12.66
N ALA A 112 14.95 35.13 11.94
CA ALA A 112 15.04 34.73 10.56
C ALA A 112 14.30 33.42 10.39
N GLU A 113 13.35 33.46 9.46
CA GLU A 113 12.77 32.32 8.77
C GLU A 113 13.84 31.23 8.68
N GLN A 114 13.64 30.16 9.46
CA GLN A 114 14.49 29.01 9.44
C GLN A 114 14.28 28.38 8.07
N VAL A 115 15.11 28.80 7.12
CA VAL A 115 15.22 28.24 5.78
C VAL A 115 15.36 26.74 5.97
N VAL A 116 14.32 26.03 5.56
CA VAL A 116 14.25 24.58 5.53
C VAL A 116 15.52 24.08 4.86
N ALA A 117 16.33 23.33 5.61
CA ALA A 117 17.52 22.66 5.13
C ALA A 117 17.20 21.88 3.84
N PRO A 118 18.16 21.73 2.91
CA PRO A 118 17.93 21.11 1.61
C PRO A 118 17.27 19.74 1.80
N GLN A 119 16.05 19.59 1.26
CA GLN A 119 15.29 18.35 1.34
C GLN A 119 16.16 17.22 0.78
N LYS A 120 16.47 16.27 1.66
CA LYS A 120 16.98 14.95 1.30
C LYS A 120 16.11 14.43 0.16
N ASP A 121 16.73 14.17 -0.99
CA ASP A 121 16.07 13.73 -2.22
C ASP A 121 15.68 12.24 -2.09
N ASP A 122 14.81 11.98 -1.12
CA ASP A 122 14.46 10.67 -0.58
C ASP A 122 13.19 10.14 -1.27
N LEU A 123 13.26 8.91 -1.80
CA LEU A 123 12.10 8.22 -2.39
C LEU A 123 10.92 8.19 -1.43
N LEU A 124 11.17 8.09 -0.12
CA LEU A 124 10.11 8.07 0.89
C LEU A 124 9.42 9.44 0.98
N ALA A 125 10.17 10.54 1.00
CA ALA A 125 9.60 11.88 0.99
C ALA A 125 8.76 12.14 -0.27
N LYS A 126 9.27 11.74 -1.44
CA LYS A 126 8.53 11.79 -2.72
C LYS A 126 7.24 10.96 -2.65
N THR A 127 7.32 9.77 -2.06
CA THR A 127 6.17 8.87 -1.91
C THR A 127 5.11 9.46 -0.98
N ALA A 128 5.51 10.04 0.17
CA ALA A 128 4.58 10.73 1.06
C ALA A 128 3.87 11.90 0.36
N HIS A 129 4.62 12.67 -0.43
CA HIS A 129 4.06 13.74 -1.24
C HIS A 129 3.04 13.21 -2.27
N ILE A 130 3.39 12.15 -3.02
CA ILE A 130 2.47 11.53 -3.98
C ILE A 130 1.22 10.99 -3.32
N PHE A 131 1.35 10.30 -2.18
CA PHE A 131 0.19 9.80 -1.44
C PHE A 131 -0.70 10.94 -0.96
N THR A 132 -0.13 12.08 -0.57
CA THR A 132 -0.88 13.29 -0.25
C THR A 132 -1.66 13.80 -1.46
N CYS A 133 -1.03 13.87 -2.63
CA CYS A 133 -1.67 14.31 -3.86
C CYS A 133 -2.79 13.36 -4.29
N LEU A 134 -2.56 12.04 -4.20
CA LEU A 134 -3.57 11.02 -4.47
C LEU A 134 -4.76 11.16 -3.51
N GLU A 135 -4.51 11.22 -2.21
CA GLU A 135 -5.54 11.40 -1.18
C GLU A 135 -6.40 12.64 -1.45
N LYS A 136 -5.79 13.77 -1.84
CA LYS A 136 -6.51 15.02 -2.17
C LYS A 136 -7.27 14.98 -3.49
N SER A 137 -6.85 14.14 -4.44
CA SER A 137 -7.48 14.04 -5.75
C SER A 137 -8.69 13.09 -5.76
N LEU A 138 -8.77 12.18 -4.78
CA LEU A 138 -9.85 11.21 -4.67
C LEU A 138 -11.13 11.89 -4.20
N ASN A 139 -12.17 11.76 -5.02
CA ASN A 139 -13.52 12.22 -4.75
C ASN A 139 -14.48 11.03 -4.62
N SER A 140 -15.70 11.28 -4.14
CA SER A 140 -16.78 10.28 -4.19
C SER A 140 -16.99 9.79 -5.63
N GLY A 141 -17.03 8.48 -5.82
CA GLY A 141 -17.13 7.86 -7.15
C GLY A 141 -15.81 7.74 -7.91
N SER A 142 -14.66 7.95 -7.24
CA SER A 142 -13.33 7.64 -7.77
C SER A 142 -12.62 6.61 -6.90
N GLN A 143 -11.69 5.87 -7.51
CA GLN A 143 -10.93 4.83 -6.86
C GLN A 143 -9.46 4.86 -7.30
N LEU A 144 -8.59 4.60 -6.33
CA LEU A 144 -7.18 4.32 -6.56
C LEU A 144 -7.01 2.80 -6.67
N GLY A 145 -6.43 2.34 -7.77
CA GLY A 145 -6.06 0.95 -7.99
C GLY A 145 -4.69 0.64 -7.40
N THR A 146 -3.77 0.27 -8.28
CA THR A 146 -2.37 0.01 -7.90
C THR A 146 -1.52 1.26 -8.10
N VAL A 147 -0.63 1.54 -7.14
CA VAL A 147 0.45 2.53 -7.29
C VAL A 147 1.78 1.81 -7.19
N ILE A 148 2.69 2.12 -8.11
CA ILE A 148 4.06 1.61 -8.09
C ILE A 148 4.98 2.82 -8.12
N LEU A 149 5.93 2.85 -7.19
CA LEU A 149 6.99 3.85 -7.17
C LEU A 149 8.33 3.14 -7.09
N ASP A 150 9.28 3.62 -7.85
CA ASP A 150 10.70 3.34 -7.68
C ASP A 150 11.49 4.66 -7.70
N ASN A 151 12.82 4.57 -7.73
CA ASN A 151 13.68 5.73 -7.58
C ASN A 151 13.47 6.81 -8.65
N GLU A 152 12.98 6.44 -9.83
CA GLU A 152 12.97 7.31 -11.02
C GLU A 152 11.61 7.39 -11.69
N SER A 153 10.66 6.53 -11.29
CA SER A 153 9.35 6.49 -11.91
C SER A 153 8.23 6.24 -10.90
N PHE A 154 7.05 6.71 -11.28
CA PHE A 154 5.82 6.37 -10.62
C PHE A 154 4.78 5.96 -11.66
N SER A 155 3.89 5.06 -11.27
CA SER A 155 2.67 4.79 -12.00
C SER A 155 1.51 4.60 -11.01
N ALA A 156 0.33 5.03 -11.40
CA ALA A 156 -0.89 4.85 -10.62
C ALA A 156 -2.06 4.51 -11.55
N GLU A 157 -2.79 3.47 -11.19
CA GLU A 157 -4.07 3.14 -11.80
C GLU A 157 -5.18 3.92 -11.10
N LEU A 158 -5.99 4.62 -11.89
CA LEU A 158 -7.07 5.46 -11.42
C LEU A 158 -8.34 5.10 -12.16
N SER A 159 -9.46 5.01 -11.44
CA SER A 159 -10.77 4.80 -12.04
C SER A 159 -11.82 5.70 -11.41
N ALA A 160 -12.91 5.96 -12.14
CA ALA A 160 -14.03 6.74 -11.64
C ALA A 160 -15.34 6.36 -12.34
N ASP A 161 -16.47 6.74 -11.74
CA ASP A 161 -17.82 6.45 -12.24
C ASP A 161 -18.12 7.13 -13.59
N SER A 162 -17.35 8.17 -13.94
CA SER A 162 -17.46 8.87 -15.22
C SER A 162 -16.12 9.36 -15.75
N GLN A 163 -16.01 9.47 -17.07
CA GLN A 163 -14.83 10.03 -17.73
C GLN A 163 -14.54 11.47 -17.28
N THR A 164 -15.56 12.30 -17.10
CA THR A 164 -15.40 13.69 -16.64
C THR A 164 -14.80 13.77 -15.25
N LEU A 165 -15.26 12.90 -14.33
CA LEU A 165 -14.70 12.81 -12.98
C LEU A 165 -13.24 12.35 -13.01
N LEU A 166 -12.94 11.33 -13.82
CA LEU A 166 -11.57 10.83 -13.99
C LEU A 166 -10.64 11.90 -14.57
N GLN A 167 -11.09 12.63 -15.60
CA GLN A 167 -10.33 13.71 -16.21
C GLN A 167 -10.01 14.81 -15.18
N SER A 168 -11.02 15.24 -14.40
CA SER A 168 -10.83 16.22 -13.32
C SER A 168 -9.80 15.76 -12.27
N MET A 169 -9.86 14.48 -11.87
CA MET A 169 -8.90 13.89 -10.94
C MET A 169 -7.47 13.89 -11.52
N VAL A 170 -7.31 13.50 -12.78
CA VAL A 170 -5.99 13.51 -13.47
C VAL A 170 -5.43 14.92 -13.61
N ASP A 171 -6.26 15.91 -13.95
CA ASP A 171 -5.82 17.30 -14.09
C ASP A 171 -5.42 17.90 -12.74
N THR A 172 -6.17 17.58 -11.68
CA THR A 172 -5.84 17.95 -10.30
C THR A 172 -4.51 17.34 -9.86
N LEU A 173 -4.30 16.04 -10.12
CA LEU A 173 -3.04 15.36 -9.82
C LEU A 173 -1.86 15.95 -10.57
N ARG A 174 -2.02 16.20 -11.87
CA ARG A 174 -1.00 16.85 -12.69
C ARG A 174 -0.61 18.19 -12.08
N GLY A 175 -1.59 19.05 -11.81
CA GLY A 175 -1.35 20.37 -11.22
C GLY A 175 -0.55 20.31 -9.91
N MET A 176 -0.89 19.36 -9.02
CA MET A 176 -0.18 19.19 -7.74
C MET A 176 1.22 18.60 -7.89
N LEU A 177 1.45 17.73 -8.86
CA LEU A 177 2.71 16.99 -9.03
C LEU A 177 3.69 17.66 -10.00
N THR A 178 3.29 18.68 -10.76
CA THR A 178 4.10 19.29 -11.83
C THR A 178 5.49 19.75 -11.41
N ALA A 179 5.69 20.12 -10.14
CA ALA A 179 7.00 20.54 -9.64
C ALA A 179 7.99 19.37 -9.43
N SER A 180 7.48 18.15 -9.28
CA SER A 180 8.24 16.97 -8.82
C SER A 180 8.23 15.83 -9.83
N VAL A 181 7.29 15.84 -10.78
CA VAL A 181 7.02 14.73 -11.71
C VAL A 181 6.88 15.25 -13.13
N THR A 182 7.59 14.62 -14.06
CA THR A 182 7.35 14.81 -15.49
C THR A 182 6.32 13.83 -15.99
N PHE A 183 5.23 14.33 -16.58
CA PHE A 183 4.19 13.52 -17.19
C PHE A 183 4.38 13.42 -18.72
N PRO A 184 3.99 12.29 -19.34
CA PRO A 184 3.89 12.19 -20.79
C PRO A 184 2.90 13.20 -21.36
N ALA A 185 3.27 13.85 -22.46
CA ALA A 185 2.43 14.84 -23.14
C ALA A 185 1.17 14.22 -23.78
N ASP A 186 1.20 12.91 -24.06
CA ASP A 186 0.15 12.18 -24.75
C ASP A 186 -0.82 11.44 -23.81
N LEU A 187 -0.66 11.56 -22.48
CA LEU A 187 -1.59 10.96 -21.52
C LEU A 187 -2.99 11.58 -21.68
N LYS A 188 -3.92 10.76 -22.17
CA LYS A 188 -5.32 11.08 -22.47
C LYS A 188 -6.26 10.21 -21.63
N VAL A 189 -7.33 10.81 -21.11
CA VAL A 189 -8.42 10.08 -20.44
C VAL A 189 -9.53 9.84 -21.45
N ASN A 190 -9.63 8.61 -21.95
CA ASN A 190 -10.63 8.19 -22.95
C ASN A 190 -11.60 7.12 -22.43
N SER A 191 -11.51 6.77 -21.15
CA SER A 191 -12.34 5.74 -20.51
C SER A 191 -12.62 6.12 -19.05
N THR A 192 -13.28 5.23 -18.30
CA THR A 192 -13.51 5.34 -16.85
C THR A 192 -12.35 4.80 -16.00
N SER A 193 -11.27 4.32 -16.64
CA SER A 193 -10.00 3.97 -16.01
C SER A 193 -8.81 4.52 -16.81
N VAL A 194 -7.72 4.85 -16.13
CA VAL A 194 -6.48 5.31 -16.76
C VAL A 194 -5.28 4.92 -15.92
N LEU A 195 -4.21 4.53 -16.61
CA LEU A 195 -2.89 4.38 -16.02
C LEU A 195 -2.13 5.69 -16.21
N ILE A 196 -1.91 6.42 -15.13
CA ILE A 196 -1.00 7.56 -15.13
C ILE A 196 0.41 7.07 -14.83
N HIS A 197 1.39 7.68 -15.46
CA HIS A 197 2.80 7.45 -15.17
C HIS A 197 3.58 8.74 -15.30
N GLY A 198 4.72 8.79 -14.64
CA GLY A 198 5.65 9.91 -14.72
C GLY A 198 7.01 9.54 -14.18
N SER A 199 7.96 10.44 -14.38
CA SER A 199 9.34 10.26 -13.96
C SER A 199 9.81 11.35 -13.00
N PHE A 200 10.77 10.97 -12.16
CA PHE A 200 11.49 11.84 -11.26
C PHE A 200 12.90 12.11 -11.81
N PRO A 201 13.53 13.22 -11.41
CA PRO A 201 14.99 13.30 -11.51
C PRO A 201 15.62 12.16 -10.70
N ALA A 202 16.71 11.59 -11.26
CA ALA A 202 17.47 10.55 -10.58
C ALA A 202 17.93 11.05 -9.20
N PRO A 203 17.77 10.23 -8.14
CA PRO A 203 18.10 10.68 -6.79
C PRO A 203 19.60 10.91 -6.66
N ALA A 204 19.97 11.98 -5.95
CA ALA A 204 21.35 12.13 -5.48
C ALA A 204 21.67 10.98 -4.51
N ALA A 205 22.84 10.36 -4.65
CA ALA A 205 23.30 9.36 -3.70
C ALA A 205 23.47 10.03 -2.33
N SER A 206 22.69 9.60 -1.34
CA SER A 206 22.84 10.02 0.06
C SER A 206 23.09 8.79 0.91
N THR A 207 24.17 8.83 1.69
CA THR A 207 24.53 7.83 2.70
C THR A 207 24.30 8.34 4.12
N ASP A 208 23.58 9.45 4.26
CA ASP A 208 23.36 10.10 5.55
C ASP A 208 22.20 9.44 6.29
N GLY A 209 22.47 9.07 7.55
CA GLY A 209 21.48 8.54 8.47
C GLY A 209 22.07 7.52 9.45
N THR A 210 21.27 7.17 10.45
CA THR A 210 21.63 6.12 11.41
C THR A 210 21.60 4.76 10.72
N GLN A 211 22.71 4.03 10.76
CA GLN A 211 22.77 2.66 10.27
C GLN A 211 22.19 1.72 11.33
N LEU A 212 21.15 0.98 10.97
CA LEU A 212 20.50 -0.01 11.83
C LEU A 212 20.83 -1.43 11.34
N SER A 213 20.97 -2.36 12.28
CA SER A 213 20.94 -3.79 11.95
C SER A 213 19.58 -4.19 11.39
N SER A 214 19.50 -5.33 10.69
CA SER A 214 18.22 -5.80 10.14
C SER A 214 17.16 -6.02 11.24
N SER A 215 17.56 -6.47 12.44
CA SER A 215 16.65 -6.63 13.58
C SER A 215 16.15 -5.31 14.15
N GLU A 216 17.03 -4.31 14.28
CA GLU A 216 16.63 -2.97 14.74
C GLU A 216 15.71 -2.27 13.73
N LEU A 217 16.01 -2.42 12.44
CA LEU A 217 15.16 -1.92 11.37
C LEU A 217 13.77 -2.58 11.41
N GLU A 218 13.69 -3.90 11.60
CA GLU A 218 12.41 -4.60 11.75
C GLU A 218 11.60 -4.06 12.94
N ILE A 219 12.21 -3.95 14.11
CA ILE A 219 11.55 -3.41 15.32
C ILE A 219 11.03 -2.01 15.02
N ARG A 220 11.87 -1.15 14.44
CA ARG A 220 11.51 0.22 14.14
C ARG A 220 10.37 0.33 13.12
N LEU A 221 10.37 -0.51 12.10
CA LEU A 221 9.28 -0.59 11.12
C LEU A 221 7.95 -0.99 11.77
N ARG A 222 7.98 -1.94 12.72
CA ARG A 222 6.79 -2.35 13.48
C ARG A 222 6.27 -1.23 14.38
N GLU A 223 7.14 -0.52 15.08
CA GLU A 223 6.78 0.64 15.90
C GLU A 223 6.11 1.73 15.06
N LEU A 224 6.71 2.10 13.93
CA LEU A 224 6.20 3.14 13.04
C LEU A 224 4.87 2.72 12.40
N ALA A 225 4.73 1.46 11.99
CA ALA A 225 3.48 0.94 11.45
C ALA A 225 2.36 0.97 12.50
N ALA A 226 2.65 0.53 13.73
CA ALA A 226 1.69 0.57 14.83
C ALA A 226 1.27 2.00 15.18
N ALA A 227 2.22 2.94 15.25
CA ALA A 227 1.95 4.36 15.50
C ALA A 227 1.07 5.00 14.40
N ALA A 228 1.21 4.57 13.16
CA ALA A 228 0.38 5.01 12.04
C ALA A 228 -1.00 4.32 11.97
N GLY A 229 -1.28 3.32 12.82
CA GLY A 229 -2.50 2.53 12.77
C GLY A 229 -2.53 1.48 11.66
N LEU A 230 -1.37 1.04 11.18
CA LEU A 230 -1.23 -0.01 10.18
C LEU A 230 -1.07 -1.39 10.84
N THR A 231 -1.62 -2.41 10.19
CA THR A 231 -1.38 -3.82 10.55
C THR A 231 -0.19 -4.35 9.77
N VAL A 232 0.87 -4.80 10.45
CA VAL A 232 1.99 -5.49 9.81
C VAL A 232 1.57 -6.90 9.43
N MET A 233 1.52 -7.19 8.13
CA MET A 233 1.18 -8.51 7.61
C MET A 233 2.41 -9.42 7.56
N SER A 234 3.55 -8.89 7.13
CA SER A 234 4.80 -9.64 7.06
C SER A 234 6.00 -8.70 6.97
N ILE A 235 7.10 -9.10 7.59
CA ILE A 235 8.43 -8.57 7.33
C ILE A 235 9.30 -9.77 7.00
N SER A 236 9.92 -9.79 5.83
CA SER A 236 10.78 -10.89 5.40
C SER A 236 12.12 -10.37 4.89
N LEU A 237 13.16 -11.16 5.16
CA LEU A 237 14.53 -10.84 4.84
C LEU A 237 15.06 -11.88 3.86
N THR A 238 15.65 -11.44 2.76
CA THR A 238 16.37 -12.31 1.84
C THR A 238 17.86 -12.14 2.07
N GLU A 239 18.55 -13.26 2.30
CA GLU A 239 20.01 -13.28 2.51
C GLU A 239 20.80 -13.28 1.18
N GLN A 240 20.13 -13.01 0.05
CA GLN A 240 20.79 -12.82 -1.24
C GLN A 240 21.54 -11.49 -1.24
N THR A 241 22.63 -11.36 -2.02
CA THR A 241 23.39 -10.11 -2.13
C THR A 241 22.90 -9.30 -3.34
N PRO A 242 22.55 -8.01 -3.19
CA PRO A 242 22.47 -7.25 -1.93
C PRO A 242 21.27 -7.70 -1.09
N LYS A 243 21.40 -7.59 0.24
CA LYS A 243 20.38 -8.05 1.20
C LYS A 243 19.11 -7.25 0.99
N GLN A 244 17.95 -7.91 0.99
CA GLN A 244 16.68 -7.22 0.78
C GLN A 244 15.70 -7.52 1.92
N MET A 245 15.01 -6.48 2.37
CA MET A 245 13.90 -6.63 3.30
C MET A 245 12.60 -6.22 2.60
N PHE A 246 11.58 -7.07 2.70
CA PHE A 246 10.25 -6.81 2.20
C PHE A 246 9.31 -6.61 3.38
N VAL A 247 8.65 -5.45 3.40
CA VAL A 247 7.70 -5.08 4.45
C VAL A 247 6.33 -4.98 3.81
N LYS A 248 5.35 -5.70 4.35
CA LYS A 248 3.95 -5.66 3.92
C LYS A 248 3.09 -5.20 5.08
N VAL A 249 2.38 -4.10 4.89
CA VAL A 249 1.45 -3.52 5.87
C VAL A 249 0.09 -3.27 5.22
N SER A 250 -0.96 -3.26 6.03
CA SER A 250 -2.34 -3.03 5.59
C SER A 250 -3.01 -1.94 6.42
N GLY A 251 -3.81 -1.09 5.77
CA GLY A 251 -4.62 -0.05 6.41
C GLY A 251 -5.11 1.00 5.41
N SER A 252 -5.55 2.16 5.88
CA SER A 252 -6.00 3.24 5.00
C SER A 252 -4.85 3.90 4.23
N LEU A 253 -5.16 4.59 3.13
CA LEU A 253 -4.18 5.38 2.38
C LEU A 253 -3.51 6.43 3.29
N THR A 254 -4.28 7.11 4.14
CA THR A 254 -3.79 8.10 5.10
C THR A 254 -2.80 7.50 6.10
N ALA A 255 -3.11 6.31 6.66
CA ALA A 255 -2.20 5.60 7.56
C ALA A 255 -0.91 5.19 6.84
N GLY A 256 -1.01 4.73 5.59
CA GLY A 256 0.13 4.44 4.72
C GLY A 256 1.03 5.67 4.51
N ARG A 257 0.43 6.83 4.23
CA ARG A 257 1.14 8.11 4.09
C ARG A 257 1.88 8.50 5.38
N ILE A 258 1.20 8.46 6.52
CA ILE A 258 1.79 8.79 7.83
C ILE A 258 2.99 7.88 8.15
N PHE A 259 2.87 6.59 7.86
CA PHE A 259 3.96 5.63 8.04
C PHE A 259 5.19 5.97 7.19
N ILE A 260 5.00 6.25 5.89
CA ILE A 260 6.09 6.64 4.98
C ILE A 260 6.76 7.94 5.42
N GLU A 261 5.97 8.94 5.81
CA GLU A 261 6.46 10.24 6.30
C GLU A 261 7.26 10.09 7.60
N SER A 262 6.75 9.30 8.54
CA SER A 262 7.44 9.01 9.80
C SER A 262 8.74 8.25 9.58
N PHE A 263 8.78 7.35 8.59
CA PHE A 263 9.99 6.63 8.24
C PHE A 263 11.03 7.53 7.55
N SER A 264 10.61 8.42 6.64
CA SER A 264 11.51 9.39 5.99
C SER A 264 12.15 10.34 7.00
N THR A 265 11.38 10.81 7.99
CA THR A 265 11.85 11.72 9.05
C THR A 265 12.70 11.05 10.13
N ALA A 266 12.66 9.72 10.25
CA ALA A 266 13.48 8.97 11.20
C ALA A 266 14.99 8.98 10.87
N ASN A 267 15.38 9.51 9.71
CA ASN A 267 16.76 9.63 9.23
C ASN A 267 17.56 8.31 9.33
N ILE A 268 16.91 7.19 8.98
CA ILE A 268 17.53 5.87 8.95
C ILE A 268 18.27 5.71 7.62
N ASN A 269 19.52 5.26 7.67
CA ASN A 269 20.29 4.93 6.47
C ASN A 269 19.82 3.58 5.92
N SER A 270 18.67 3.59 5.26
CA SER A 270 18.11 2.44 4.56
C SER A 270 17.61 2.89 3.19
N ARG A 271 17.93 2.12 2.14
CA ARG A 271 17.53 2.47 0.78
C ARG A 271 16.25 1.74 0.41
N VAL A 272 15.14 2.47 0.37
CA VAL A 272 13.93 1.94 -0.28
C VAL A 272 14.13 2.00 -1.78
N SER A 273 13.88 0.88 -2.44
CA SER A 273 14.13 0.72 -3.89
C SER A 273 12.86 0.53 -4.70
N ARG A 274 11.76 0.14 -4.04
CA ARG A 274 10.44 0.02 -4.65
C ARG A 274 9.36 0.09 -3.58
N ILE A 275 8.29 0.78 -3.90
CA ILE A 275 7.07 0.88 -3.09
C ILE A 275 5.90 0.49 -3.97
N ILE A 276 5.01 -0.34 -3.46
CA ILE A 276 3.80 -0.77 -4.16
C ILE A 276 2.61 -0.58 -3.21
N LEU A 277 1.63 0.18 -3.63
CA LEU A 277 0.32 0.27 -2.98
C LEU A 277 -0.68 -0.50 -3.83
N MET A 278 -1.47 -1.38 -3.21
CA MET A 278 -2.53 -2.12 -3.89
C MET A 278 -3.84 -1.89 -3.17
N ASN A 279 -4.90 -1.62 -3.92
CA ASN A 279 -6.27 -1.63 -3.43
C ASN A 279 -6.60 -3.01 -2.81
N GLY A 280 -7.16 -2.98 -1.61
CA GLY A 280 -7.70 -4.12 -0.89
C GLY A 280 -9.18 -3.95 -0.55
N PRO A 281 -9.79 -4.98 0.06
CA PRO A 281 -11.22 -4.94 0.40
C PRO A 281 -11.53 -3.80 1.37
N GLN A 282 -12.73 -3.21 1.23
CA GLN A 282 -13.29 -2.22 2.16
C GLN A 282 -12.40 -0.99 2.37
N THR A 283 -11.93 -0.37 1.29
CA THR A 283 -11.10 0.85 1.31
C THR A 283 -9.74 0.72 2.03
N ASN A 284 -9.33 -0.50 2.36
CA ASN A 284 -7.99 -0.76 2.84
C ASN A 284 -7.03 -0.90 1.67
N TYR A 285 -5.78 -0.53 1.89
CA TYR A 285 -4.69 -0.71 0.96
C TYR A 285 -3.63 -1.60 1.59
N THR A 286 -3.01 -2.42 0.74
CA THR A 286 -1.79 -3.14 1.08
C THR A 286 -0.61 -2.33 0.56
N LEU A 287 0.28 -1.93 1.45
CA LEU A 287 1.52 -1.24 1.13
C LEU A 287 2.70 -2.21 1.27
N VAL A 288 3.51 -2.30 0.23
CA VAL A 288 4.72 -3.14 0.17
C VAL A 288 5.93 -2.25 -0.06
N LEU A 289 6.95 -2.38 0.78
CA LEU A 289 8.23 -1.69 0.65
C LEU A 289 9.34 -2.72 0.45
N ARG A 290 10.24 -2.45 -0.49
CA ARG A 290 11.46 -3.22 -0.70
C ARG A 290 12.68 -2.38 -0.33
N PHE A 291 13.33 -2.74 0.76
CA PHE A 291 14.60 -2.16 1.20
C PHE A 291 15.77 -2.92 0.59
N ILE A 292 16.83 -2.21 0.26
CA ILE A 292 18.16 -2.73 0.00
C ILE A 292 19.01 -2.37 1.22
N ILE A 293 19.59 -3.39 1.85
CA ILE A 293 20.38 -3.31 3.09
C ILE A 293 21.80 -3.81 2.80
#